data_AF-A0A9W8LSK1-F1
#
_entry.id   AF-A0A9W8LSK1-F1
#
_cell.length_a   1.000
_cell.length_b   1.000
_cell.length_c   1.000
_cell.angle_alpha   90.00
_cell.angle_beta   90.00
_cell.angle_gamma   90.00
#
_symmetry.space_group_name_H-M   'P 1'
#
loop_
_entity.id
_entity.type
_entity.pdbx_description
1 polymer ?
#
loop_
_entity_poly.entity_id
_entity_poly.type
_entity_poly.pdbx_seq_one_letter_code
_entity_poly.pdbx_strand_id
1 'polypeptide(L)'
;MIRAQTIARLPQITKLDGSLITTAERTEMERYYLALCARSVPAGTTEDALDKQFPRFKKLVQVHGLPTSIGQRSDALSLKSRLAATAIELVCDLEDDEPLAVLHRPLIHTMLVRQLRPIAMRLAKSRSFKLFLRPAGATHWTHLDSDARPLSFYGLDDQSVVRVVRGTQ
;
A
#
# COMPACT_ATOMS: atom_id res chain seq x y z
N MET A 1 -0.14 15.18 -14.50
CA MET A 1 1.19 14.58 -14.79
C MET A 1 2.01 15.37 -15.83
N ILE A 2 1.40 16.10 -16.76
CA ILE A 2 2.13 16.87 -17.80
C ILE A 2 2.98 18.00 -17.20
N ARG A 3 2.44 18.78 -16.25
CA ARG A 3 3.14 19.88 -15.56
C ARG A 3 4.53 19.49 -15.04
N ALA A 4 4.60 18.39 -14.27
CA ALA A 4 5.84 17.88 -13.68
C ALA A 4 6.92 17.58 -14.74
N GLN A 5 6.52 16.95 -15.84
CA GLN A 5 7.44 16.65 -16.94
C GLN A 5 7.90 17.92 -17.66
N THR A 6 7.01 18.89 -17.85
CA THR A 6 7.34 20.18 -18.47
C THR A 6 8.37 20.94 -17.63
N ILE A 7 8.17 21.02 -16.31
CA ILE A 7 9.09 21.68 -15.38
C ILE A 7 10.47 20.99 -15.39
N ALA A 8 10.50 19.66 -15.34
CA ALA A 8 11.74 18.90 -15.33
C ALA A 8 12.50 18.95 -16.68
N ARG A 9 11.80 19.04 -17.81
CA ARG A 9 12.42 19.05 -19.15
C ARG A 9 12.89 20.45 -19.57
N LEU A 10 12.25 21.51 -19.08
CA LEU A 10 12.56 22.89 -19.49
C LEU A 10 13.12 23.69 -18.30
N PRO A 11 14.44 23.80 -18.13
CA PRO A 11 15.02 24.49 -16.98
C PRO A 11 14.77 26.01 -16.99
N GLN A 12 14.48 26.60 -18.14
CA GLN A 12 14.36 28.06 -18.25
C GLN A 12 12.97 28.60 -17.85
N ILE A 13 11.97 27.73 -17.68
CA ILE A 13 10.61 28.22 -17.36
C ILE A 13 10.54 28.60 -15.88
N THR A 14 10.11 29.81 -15.58
CA THR A 14 9.93 30.32 -14.21
C THR A 14 8.46 30.39 -13.80
N LYS A 15 7.56 30.27 -14.77
CA LYS A 15 6.11 30.29 -14.60
C LYS A 15 5.48 29.27 -15.53
N LEU A 16 4.51 28.52 -15.03
CA LEU A 16 3.72 27.57 -15.81
C LEU A 16 2.27 27.63 -15.33
N ASP A 17 1.31 27.69 -16.24
CA ASP A 17 -0.13 27.76 -15.95
C ASP A 17 -0.49 28.88 -14.95
N GLY A 18 0.10 30.06 -15.11
CA GLY A 18 -0.18 31.19 -14.20
C GLY A 18 0.57 31.15 -12.86
N SER A 19 1.19 30.02 -12.49
CA SER A 19 1.88 29.84 -11.20
C SER A 19 3.40 29.90 -11.34
N LEU A 20 4.06 30.60 -10.41
CA LEU A 20 5.52 30.63 -10.33
C LEU A 20 6.06 29.27 -9.89
N ILE A 21 7.16 28.86 -10.49
CA ILE A 21 7.83 27.60 -10.16
C ILE A 21 8.92 27.92 -9.14
N THR A 22 8.75 27.42 -7.92
CA THR A 22 9.75 27.59 -6.87
C THR A 22 10.96 26.67 -7.12
N THR A 23 12.10 27.00 -6.51
CA THR A 23 13.29 26.14 -6.57
C THR A 23 13.02 24.76 -5.97
N ALA A 24 12.29 24.71 -4.84
CA ALA A 24 11.89 23.45 -4.21
C ALA A 24 10.97 22.61 -5.10
N GLU A 25 9.95 23.22 -5.71
CA GLU A 25 9.06 22.53 -6.67
C GLU A 25 9.86 21.96 -7.83
N ARG A 26 10.80 22.74 -8.39
CA ARG A 26 11.65 22.30 -9.49
C ARG A 26 12.49 21.09 -9.11
N THR A 27 13.19 21.15 -7.98
CA THR A 27 14.00 20.03 -7.49
C THR A 27 13.15 18.77 -7.33
N GLU A 28 11.94 18.89 -6.79
CA GLU A 28 11.02 17.76 -6.66
C GLU A 28 10.57 17.21 -8.01
N MET A 29 10.18 18.08 -8.95
CA MET A 29 9.76 17.66 -10.29
C MET A 29 10.90 17.01 -11.09
N GLU A 30 12.15 17.48 -10.93
CA GLU A 30 13.33 16.89 -11.57
C GLU A 30 13.63 15.49 -11.04
N ARG A 31 13.58 15.28 -9.71
CA ARG A 31 13.71 13.95 -9.10
C ARG A 31 12.58 13.02 -9.54
N TYR A 32 11.35 13.52 -9.56
CA TYR A 32 10.19 12.78 -10.05
C TYR A 32 10.38 12.34 -11.51
N TYR A 33 10.90 13.22 -12.37
CA TYR A 33 11.17 12.91 -13.77
C TYR A 33 12.27 11.85 -13.94
N LEU A 34 13.38 11.94 -13.18
CA LEU A 34 14.40 10.90 -13.16
C LEU A 34 13.83 9.54 -12.76
N ALA A 35 13.02 9.49 -11.70
CA ALA A 35 12.36 8.27 -11.26
C ALA A 35 11.35 7.75 -12.29
N LEU A 36 10.68 8.64 -13.04
CA LEU A 36 9.80 8.25 -14.14
C LEU A 36 10.60 7.59 -15.27
N CYS A 37 11.68 8.22 -15.73
CA CYS A 37 12.56 7.68 -16.77
C CYS A 37 13.11 6.30 -16.38
N ALA A 38 13.59 6.17 -15.15
CA ALA A 38 14.08 4.91 -14.59
C ALA A 38 13.03 3.79 -14.62
N ARG A 39 11.75 4.09 -14.38
CA ARG A 39 10.64 3.12 -14.39
C ARG A 39 10.09 2.83 -15.79
N SER A 40 10.38 3.69 -16.77
CA SER A 40 9.85 3.56 -18.13
C SER A 40 10.66 2.58 -18.99
N VAL A 41 11.84 2.15 -18.54
CA VAL A 41 12.72 1.24 -19.26
C VAL A 41 12.85 -0.11 -18.55
N PRO A 42 13.22 -1.20 -19.27
CA PRO A 42 13.53 -2.48 -18.66
C PRO A 42 14.76 -2.44 -17.74
N ALA A 43 14.82 -3.36 -16.77
CA ALA A 43 15.99 -3.57 -15.93
C ALA A 43 17.21 -3.94 -16.79
N GLY A 44 18.37 -3.34 -16.49
CA GLY A 44 19.62 -3.52 -17.26
C GLY A 44 19.84 -2.51 -18.39
N THR A 45 18.93 -1.54 -18.58
CA THR A 45 19.15 -0.43 -19.52
C THR A 45 20.28 0.47 -19.02
N THR A 46 21.26 0.74 -19.88
CA THR A 46 22.39 1.63 -19.59
C THR A 46 21.97 3.10 -19.58
N GLU A 47 22.71 3.92 -18.82
CA GLU A 47 22.48 5.37 -18.73
C GLU A 47 22.54 6.07 -20.09
N ASP A 48 23.43 5.63 -21.00
CA ASP A 48 23.55 6.20 -22.34
C ASP A 48 22.32 5.92 -23.22
N ALA A 49 21.64 4.79 -23.02
CA ALA A 49 20.39 4.50 -23.70
C ALA A 49 19.25 5.38 -23.16
N LEU A 50 19.25 5.63 -21.85
CA LEU A 50 18.31 6.54 -21.20
C LEU A 50 18.49 7.99 -21.65
N ASP A 51 19.73 8.46 -21.80
CA ASP A 51 20.01 9.83 -22.25
C ASP A 51 19.57 10.07 -23.71
N LYS A 52 19.67 9.06 -24.57
CA LYS A 52 19.15 9.13 -25.95
C LYS A 52 17.62 9.18 -26.00
N GLN A 53 16.95 8.53 -25.05
CA GLN A 53 15.48 8.44 -25.03
C GLN A 53 14.84 9.61 -24.28
N PHE A 54 15.49 10.14 -23.25
CA PHE A 54 14.93 11.12 -22.33
C PHE A 54 15.76 12.40 -22.29
N PRO A 55 15.19 13.53 -22.75
CA PRO A 55 15.89 14.80 -22.71
C PRO A 55 16.35 15.19 -21.30
N ARG A 56 17.60 15.64 -21.18
CA ARG A 56 18.25 16.09 -19.94
C ARG A 56 18.48 15.00 -18.88
N PHE A 57 18.29 13.72 -19.19
CA PHE A 57 18.51 12.66 -18.19
C PHE A 57 19.92 12.70 -17.60
N LYS A 58 20.97 12.67 -18.44
CA LYS A 58 22.37 12.71 -17.96
C LYS A 58 22.69 13.96 -17.13
N LYS A 59 22.16 15.12 -17.53
CA LYS A 59 22.34 16.38 -16.80
C LYS A 59 21.67 16.34 -15.43
N LEU A 60 20.49 15.73 -15.32
CA LEU A 60 19.77 15.62 -14.06
C LEU A 60 20.39 14.58 -13.12
N VAL A 61 20.94 13.48 -13.66
CA VAL A 61 21.71 12.49 -12.88
C VAL A 61 22.95 13.14 -12.26
N GLN A 62 23.64 14.03 -12.98
CA GLN A 62 24.78 14.77 -12.42
C GLN A 62 24.40 15.69 -11.25
N VAL A 63 23.17 16.21 -11.21
CA VAL A 63 22.70 17.13 -10.16
C VAL A 63 22.11 16.37 -8.97
N HIS A 64 21.27 15.36 -9.22
CA HIS A 64 20.47 14.69 -8.20
C HIS A 64 20.96 13.28 -7.86
N GLY A 65 21.93 12.75 -8.60
CA GLY A 65 22.39 11.37 -8.50
C GLY A 65 21.57 10.39 -9.34
N LEU A 66 22.07 9.17 -9.46
CA LEU A 66 21.39 8.10 -10.19
C LEU A 66 20.24 7.53 -9.34
N PRO A 67 19.03 7.34 -9.90
CA PRO A 67 17.95 6.65 -9.21
C PRO A 67 18.39 5.23 -8.83
N THR A 68 18.22 4.85 -7.57
CA THR A 68 18.59 3.51 -7.06
C THR A 68 17.80 2.36 -7.72
N SER A 69 16.71 2.68 -8.43
CA SER A 69 15.72 1.73 -8.93
C SER A 69 15.48 1.86 -10.46
N ILE A 70 16.57 1.82 -11.26
CA ILE A 70 16.46 1.73 -12.72
C ILE A 70 15.85 0.39 -13.13
N GLY A 71 14.74 0.45 -13.87
CA GLY A 71 14.02 -0.71 -14.38
C GLY A 71 13.22 -1.50 -13.35
N GLN A 72 13.25 -1.09 -12.08
CA GLN A 72 12.30 -1.56 -11.09
C GLN A 72 10.99 -0.80 -11.28
N ARG A 73 10.11 -1.31 -12.17
CA ARG A 73 8.69 -0.99 -12.04
C ARG A 73 8.30 -1.40 -10.62
N SER A 74 7.74 -0.48 -9.84
CA SER A 74 7.06 -0.83 -8.61
C SER A 74 6.03 -1.89 -8.99
N ASP A 75 6.34 -3.14 -8.65
CA ASP A 75 5.59 -4.28 -9.11
C ASP A 75 4.11 -4.06 -8.79
N ALA A 76 3.23 -4.15 -9.78
CA ALA A 76 1.79 -4.18 -9.50
C ALA A 76 1.44 -5.40 -8.62
N LEU A 77 2.34 -6.39 -8.58
CA LEU A 77 2.36 -7.50 -7.63
C LEU A 77 2.56 -7.05 -6.18
N SER A 78 3.16 -5.87 -5.90
CA SER A 78 3.37 -5.37 -4.53
C SER A 78 2.08 -4.97 -3.80
N LEU A 79 0.98 -4.71 -4.51
CA LEU A 79 -0.31 -4.43 -3.87
C LEU A 79 -1.11 -5.72 -3.65
N LYS A 80 -1.08 -6.65 -4.61
CA LYS A 80 -1.70 -7.97 -4.45
C LYS A 80 -0.97 -8.84 -3.41
N SER A 81 0.35 -8.76 -3.33
CA SER A 81 1.16 -9.48 -2.33
C SER A 81 0.98 -8.97 -0.89
N ARG A 82 0.37 -7.79 -0.72
CA ARG A 82 0.03 -7.25 0.61
C ARG A 82 -1.37 -7.62 1.07
N LEU A 83 -2.20 -8.15 0.18
CA LEU A 83 -3.57 -8.55 0.46
C LEU A 83 -3.57 -10.02 0.86
N ALA A 84 -3.77 -10.29 2.14
CA ALA A 84 -4.15 -11.61 2.59
C ALA A 84 -5.60 -11.86 2.20
N ALA A 85 -5.88 -12.98 1.55
CA ALA A 85 -7.26 -13.45 1.40
C ALA A 85 -7.74 -13.95 2.77
N THR A 86 -8.65 -13.20 3.40
CA THR A 86 -9.14 -13.50 4.75
C THR A 86 -10.66 -13.65 4.73
N ALA A 87 -11.17 -14.69 5.39
CA ALA A 87 -12.58 -14.81 5.72
C ALA A 87 -12.85 -14.11 7.07
N ILE A 88 -13.87 -13.25 7.10
CA ILE A 88 -14.36 -12.62 8.33
C ILE A 88 -15.66 -13.30 8.70
N GLU A 89 -15.66 -14.03 9.79
CA GLU A 89 -16.78 -14.84 10.28
C GLU A 89 -17.45 -14.16 11.47
N LEU A 90 -18.77 -14.20 11.51
CA LEU A 90 -19.57 -13.83 12.67
C LEU A 90 -19.98 -15.09 13.42
N VAL A 91 -19.72 -15.13 14.72
CA VAL A 91 -20.09 -16.23 15.61
C VAL A 91 -20.70 -15.68 16.90
N CYS A 92 -21.48 -16.51 17.60
CA CYS A 92 -21.98 -16.17 18.95
C CYS A 92 -20.90 -16.44 19.98
N ASP A 93 -20.26 -17.61 19.89
CA ASP A 93 -19.16 -18.05 20.73
C ASP A 93 -17.91 -18.36 19.89
N LEU A 94 -16.74 -18.23 20.51
CA LEU A 94 -15.46 -18.42 19.81
C LEU A 94 -15.26 -19.87 19.36
N GLU A 95 -15.90 -20.82 20.02
CA GLU A 95 -15.83 -22.26 19.75
C GLU A 95 -16.93 -22.75 18.80
N ASP A 96 -17.82 -21.86 18.32
CA ASP A 96 -18.85 -22.26 17.36
C ASP A 96 -18.22 -22.85 16.09
N ASP A 97 -18.69 -24.03 15.69
CA ASP A 97 -18.24 -24.68 14.45
C ASP A 97 -18.82 -23.99 13.20
N GLU A 98 -20.05 -23.47 13.30
CA GLU A 98 -20.76 -22.87 12.16
C GLU A 98 -20.96 -21.35 12.33
N PRO A 99 -20.44 -20.52 11.39
CA PRO A 99 -20.60 -19.07 11.47
C PRO A 99 -22.00 -18.63 11.06
N LEU A 100 -22.56 -17.67 11.82
CA LEU A 100 -23.85 -17.04 11.52
C LEU A 100 -23.83 -16.22 10.23
N ALA A 101 -22.66 -15.67 9.88
CA ALA A 101 -22.45 -14.93 8.65
C ALA A 101 -20.97 -14.95 8.27
N VAL A 102 -20.68 -15.06 6.97
CA VAL A 102 -19.31 -15.03 6.45
C VAL A 102 -19.18 -13.90 5.44
N LEU A 103 -18.13 -13.11 5.60
CA LEU A 103 -17.74 -12.05 4.69
C LEU A 103 -16.32 -12.34 4.17
N HIS A 104 -16.22 -12.65 2.88
CA HIS A 104 -14.93 -12.78 2.21
C HIS A 104 -14.44 -11.40 1.81
N ARG A 105 -13.38 -10.92 2.45
CA ARG A 105 -12.77 -9.64 2.11
C ARG A 105 -11.26 -9.70 2.29
N PRO A 106 -10.48 -9.31 1.26
CA PRO A 106 -9.04 -9.27 1.40
C PRO A 106 -8.65 -8.20 2.43
N LEU A 107 -7.76 -8.58 3.35
CA LEU A 107 -7.21 -7.70 4.38
C LEU A 107 -5.76 -7.39 4.08
N ILE A 108 -5.29 -6.22 4.53
CA ILE A 108 -3.91 -5.80 4.33
C ILE A 108 -3.14 -6.06 5.62
N HIS A 109 -1.95 -6.63 5.53
CA HIS A 109 -1.08 -6.92 6.69
C HIS A 109 -0.83 -5.69 7.58
N THR A 110 -0.64 -4.52 6.95
CA THR A 110 -0.40 -3.24 7.63
C THR A 110 -1.68 -2.55 8.09
N MET A 111 -2.86 -3.12 7.83
CA MET A 111 -4.14 -2.58 8.29
C MET A 111 -4.17 -2.62 9.82
N LEU A 112 -4.64 -1.55 10.45
CA LEU A 112 -4.77 -1.48 11.90
C LEU A 112 -6.08 -2.11 12.36
N VAL A 113 -6.11 -2.70 13.55
CA VAL A 113 -7.33 -3.30 14.13
C VAL A 113 -8.49 -2.30 14.17
N ARG A 114 -8.23 -1.03 14.47
CA ARG A 114 -9.27 0.04 14.42
C ARG A 114 -9.98 0.16 13.07
N GLN A 115 -9.29 -0.15 11.97
CA GLN A 115 -9.84 -0.06 10.62
C GLN A 115 -10.74 -1.26 10.31
N LEU A 116 -10.60 -2.37 11.05
CA LEU A 116 -11.40 -3.58 10.92
C LEU A 116 -12.72 -3.48 11.71
N ARG A 117 -12.74 -2.75 12.82
CA ARG A 117 -13.93 -2.57 13.67
C ARG A 117 -15.19 -2.11 12.92
N PRO A 118 -15.16 -1.14 11.99
CA PRO A 118 -16.35 -0.74 11.24
C PRO A 118 -16.90 -1.86 10.32
N ILE A 119 -16.04 -2.79 9.89
CA ILE A 119 -16.45 -3.95 9.10
C ILE A 119 -17.14 -4.96 10.01
N ALA A 120 -16.51 -5.27 11.14
CA ALA A 120 -17.05 -6.17 12.16
C ALA A 120 -18.36 -5.66 12.76
N MET A 121 -18.47 -4.36 13.05
CA MET A 121 -19.70 -3.74 13.55
C MET A 121 -20.86 -3.87 12.56
N ARG A 122 -20.60 -3.73 11.26
CA ARG A 122 -21.62 -3.93 10.21
C ARG A 122 -22.03 -5.40 10.10
N LEU A 123 -21.07 -6.32 10.20
CA LEU A 123 -21.34 -7.76 10.18
C LEU A 123 -22.14 -8.19 11.42
N ALA A 124 -21.68 -7.81 12.60
CA ALA A 124 -22.31 -8.12 13.88
C ALA A 124 -23.59 -7.31 14.14
N LYS A 125 -23.91 -6.27 13.37
CA LYS A 125 -25.04 -5.35 13.63
C LYS A 125 -25.10 -4.86 15.10
N SER A 126 -23.96 -4.79 15.77
CA SER A 126 -23.82 -4.49 17.20
C SER A 126 -22.53 -3.74 17.46
N ARG A 127 -22.53 -2.88 18.49
CA ARG A 127 -21.32 -2.21 19.00
C ARG A 127 -20.55 -3.03 20.03
N SER A 128 -21.18 -4.07 20.58
CA SER A 128 -20.56 -4.99 21.53
C SER A 128 -20.11 -6.25 20.80
N PHE A 129 -18.81 -6.33 20.53
CA PHE A 129 -18.18 -7.51 19.93
C PHE A 129 -16.70 -7.57 20.30
N LYS A 130 -16.14 -8.78 20.25
CA LYS A 130 -14.72 -9.07 20.35
C LYS A 130 -14.20 -9.59 19.02
N LEU A 131 -12.91 -9.35 18.77
CA LEU A 131 -12.25 -9.72 17.54
C LEU A 131 -11.14 -10.72 17.83
N PHE A 132 -11.13 -11.82 17.09
CA PHE A 132 -10.12 -12.86 17.21
C PHE A 132 -9.57 -13.19 15.84
N LEU A 133 -8.28 -13.49 15.76
CA LEU A 133 -7.60 -13.89 14.54
C LEU A 133 -6.96 -15.26 14.75
N ARG A 134 -7.12 -16.14 13.77
CA ARG A 134 -6.42 -17.42 13.70
C ARG A 134 -5.63 -17.48 12.39
N PRO A 135 -4.28 -17.52 12.46
CA PRO A 135 -3.44 -17.74 11.29
C PRO A 135 -3.68 -19.11 10.65
N ALA A 136 -3.29 -19.27 9.39
CA ALA A 136 -3.37 -20.55 8.70
C ALA A 136 -2.49 -21.60 9.41
N GLY A 137 -3.09 -22.75 9.75
CA GLY A 137 -2.41 -23.83 10.45
C GLY A 137 -2.24 -23.62 11.96
N ALA A 138 -2.62 -22.47 12.52
CA ALA A 138 -2.68 -22.27 13.96
C ALA A 138 -3.96 -22.88 14.54
N THR A 139 -3.86 -23.47 15.74
CA THR A 139 -5.01 -24.04 16.47
C THR A 139 -5.62 -23.05 17.46
N HIS A 140 -4.89 -22.00 17.84
CA HIS A 140 -5.33 -21.04 18.85
C HIS A 140 -5.86 -19.74 18.23
N TRP A 141 -6.85 -19.15 18.90
CA TRP A 141 -7.39 -17.83 18.56
C TRP A 141 -6.63 -16.75 19.32
N THR A 142 -6.18 -15.72 18.60
CA THR A 142 -5.50 -14.56 19.18
C THR A 142 -6.47 -13.40 19.28
N HIS A 143 -6.66 -12.87 20.49
CA HIS A 143 -7.51 -11.70 20.69
C HIS A 143 -6.86 -10.42 20.12
N LEU A 144 -7.60 -9.69 19.29
CA LEU A 144 -7.19 -8.40 18.73
C LEU A 144 -7.47 -7.28 19.72
N ASP A 145 -6.65 -7.20 20.76
CA ASP A 145 -6.83 -6.33 21.93
C ASP A 145 -6.50 -4.85 21.69
N SER A 146 -5.58 -4.58 20.77
CA SER A 146 -5.03 -3.25 20.54
C SER A 146 -5.34 -2.69 19.15
N ASP A 147 -6.11 -1.61 19.14
CA ASP A 147 -6.56 -0.86 17.95
C ASP A 147 -5.44 -0.21 17.14
N ALA A 148 -4.32 0.09 17.80
CA ALA A 148 -3.15 0.71 17.20
C ALA A 148 -2.17 -0.29 16.58
N ARG A 149 -2.38 -1.61 16.79
CA ARG A 149 -1.50 -2.64 16.25
C ARG A 149 -1.95 -3.04 14.83
N PRO A 150 -1.00 -3.27 13.92
CA PRO A 150 -1.30 -3.82 12.60
C PRO A 150 -1.71 -5.29 12.71
N LEU A 151 -2.49 -5.79 11.74
CA LEU A 151 -2.90 -7.20 11.70
C LEU A 151 -1.70 -8.16 11.59
N SER A 152 -0.61 -7.73 10.94
CA SER A 152 0.64 -8.50 10.87
C SER A 152 1.25 -8.80 12.25
N PHE A 153 0.99 -7.97 13.27
CA PHE A 153 1.44 -8.23 14.64
C PHE A 153 0.83 -9.51 15.21
N TYR A 154 -0.40 -9.83 14.80
CA TYR A 154 -1.13 -11.00 15.26
C TYR A 154 -0.94 -12.22 14.35
N GLY A 155 -0.05 -12.13 13.36
CA GLY A 155 0.27 -13.22 12.44
C GLY A 155 -0.72 -13.38 11.29
N LEU A 156 -1.36 -12.29 10.82
CA LEU A 156 -2.18 -12.35 9.61
C LEU A 156 -1.37 -12.92 8.43
N ASP A 157 -1.92 -13.94 7.80
CA ASP A 157 -1.38 -14.64 6.63
C ASP A 157 -2.47 -14.95 5.60
N ASP A 158 -2.06 -15.51 4.46
CA ASP A 158 -2.98 -16.03 3.46
C ASP A 158 -3.77 -17.21 4.05
N GLN A 159 -5.12 -17.13 4.01
CA GLN A 159 -6.05 -18.08 4.65
C GLN A 159 -6.27 -17.90 6.16
N SER A 160 -5.77 -16.82 6.75
CA SER A 160 -6.21 -16.40 8.09
C SER A 160 -7.74 -16.28 8.16
N VAL A 161 -8.28 -16.56 9.35
CA VAL A 161 -9.70 -16.34 9.66
C VAL A 161 -9.79 -15.32 10.79
N VAL A 162 -10.65 -14.32 10.60
CA VAL A 162 -11.01 -13.37 11.67
C VAL A 162 -12.41 -13.68 12.15
N ARG A 163 -12.56 -14.00 13.43
CA ARG A 163 -13.87 -14.17 14.08
C ARG A 163 -14.30 -12.90 14.80
N VAL A 164 -15.54 -12.51 14.56
CA VAL A 164 -16.29 -11.49 15.27
C VAL A 164 -17.22 -12.22 16.22
N VAL A 165 -16.89 -12.20 17.51
CA VAL A 165 -17.71 -12.81 18.57
C VAL A 165 -18.62 -11.73 19.12
N ARG A 166 -19.95 -11.89 19.00
CA ARG A 166 -20.89 -10.92 19.58
C ARG A 166 -20.77 -10.95 21.10
N GLY A 167 -20.72 -9.78 21.72
CA GLY A 167 -20.89 -9.71 23.18
C GLY A 167 -22.34 -10.04 23.50
N THR A 168 -22.57 -11.01 24.38
CA THR A 168 -23.86 -11.19 25.06
C THR A 168 -24.20 -9.87 25.77
N GLN A 169 -25.38 -9.32 25.46
CA GLN A 169 -25.94 -8.21 26.21
C GLN A 169 -26.47 -8.70 27.56
#